data_AF-A0A6N9EYD1-F1
#
_entry.id   AF-A0A6N9EYD1-F1
#
_cell.length_a   1.000
_cell.length_b   1.000
_cell.length_c   1.000
_cell.angle_alpha   90.00
_cell.angle_beta   90.00
_cell.angle_gamma   90.00
#
_symmetry.space_group_name_H-M   'P 1'
#
loop_
_entity.id
_entity.type
_entity.pdbx_description
1 polymer ?
#
loop_
_entity_poly.entity_id
_entity_poly.type
_entity_poly.pdbx_seq_one_letter_code
_entity_poly.pdbx_strand_id
1 'polypeptide(L)' 'MSEANKSGSLVEVTYVFGSRLPKHGRCVTTRAEIQRLQHRVSVSTGYVVEVCTVCGWNHLVRRFTLGGRRSA' A
#
# COMPACT_ATOMS: atom_id res chain seq x y z
N MET A 1 -1.43 22.16 -18.77
CA MET A 1 -1.61 21.24 -17.62
C MET A 1 -1.86 19.85 -18.20
N SER A 2 -1.04 18.82 -18.10
CA SER A 2 0.38 18.64 -17.77
C SER A 2 0.70 17.29 -18.43
N GLU A 3 1.62 17.27 -19.40
CA GLU A 3 2.12 16.03 -20.03
C GLU A 3 3.09 15.29 -19.08
N ALA A 4 2.61 14.93 -17.89
CA ALA A 4 3.39 14.21 -16.88
C ALA A 4 3.33 12.69 -17.05
N ASN A 5 3.05 12.19 -18.26
CA ASN A 5 3.18 10.78 -18.59
C ASN A 5 4.50 10.52 -19.31
N LYS A 6 5.62 10.80 -18.64
CA LYS A 6 6.91 10.20 -19.01
C LYS A 6 7.03 8.90 -18.24
N SER A 7 6.74 7.81 -18.95
CA SER A 7 6.70 6.40 -18.54
C SER A 7 7.95 5.83 -17.83
N GLY A 8 8.92 6.66 -17.42
CA GLY A 8 10.17 6.23 -16.81
C GLY A 8 10.29 6.44 -15.30
N SER A 9 9.31 7.06 -14.62
CA SER A 9 9.48 7.49 -13.22
C SER A 9 8.29 7.22 -12.28
N LEU A 10 7.30 6.45 -12.71
CA LEU A 10 6.16 6.07 -11.89
C LEU A 10 6.46 4.75 -11.16
N VAL A 11 6.26 4.74 -9.83
CA VAL A 11 6.44 3.56 -8.98
C VAL A 11 5.20 3.32 -8.13
N GLU A 12 4.86 2.06 -7.86
CA GLU A 12 3.82 1.71 -6.89
C GLU A 12 4.41 1.60 -5.47
N VAL A 13 3.81 2.29 -4.51
CA VAL A 13 4.12 2.20 -3.08
C VAL A 13 2.90 1.67 -2.35
N THR A 14 3.08 0.64 -1.51
CA THR A 14 2.00 0.08 -0.71
C THR A 14 2.13 0.51 0.75
N TYR A 15 1.13 1.22 1.26
CA TYR A 15 1.01 1.57 2.67
C TYR A 15 -0.04 0.71 3.35
N VAL A 16 0.26 0.23 4.56
CA VAL A 16 -0.68 -0.56 5.36
C VAL A 16 -0.95 0.12 6.69
N PHE A 17 -2.23 0.22 7.06
CA PHE A 17 -2.72 0.76 8.31
C PHE A 17 -3.57 -0.27 9.06
N GLY A 18 -3.48 -0.29 10.39
CA GLY A 18 -4.23 -1.23 11.23
C GLY A 18 -3.90 -1.08 12.71
N SER A 19 -4.71 -1.70 13.57
CA SER A 19 -4.65 -1.53 15.04
C SER A 19 -3.34 -1.99 15.71
N ARG A 20 -2.54 -2.81 15.02
CA ARG A 20 -1.22 -3.31 15.49
C ARG A 20 -0.05 -2.80 14.62
N LEU A 21 -0.24 -1.68 13.94
CA LEU A 21 0.79 -1.00 13.17
C LEU A 21 1.04 0.40 13.75
N PRO A 22 2.19 1.02 13.46
CA PRO A 22 2.43 2.41 13.85
C PRO A 22 1.32 3.33 13.34
N LYS A 23 1.05 4.43 14.07
CA LYS A 23 0.01 5.40 13.69
C LYS A 23 0.23 6.00 12.28
N HIS A 24 1.49 6.13 11.86
CA HIS A 24 1.87 6.58 10.52
C HIS A 24 1.77 5.47 9.44
N GLY A 25 1.25 4.30 9.80
CA GLY A 25 1.21 3.13 8.93
C GLY A 25 2.58 2.50 8.72
N ARG A 26 2.64 1.57 7.77
CA ARG A 26 3.88 0.90 7.38
C ARG A 26 3.96 0.83 5.86
N CYS A 27 5.07 1.27 5.29
CA CYS A 27 5.38 0.99 3.89
C CYS A 27 5.79 -0.47 3.74
N VAL A 28 5.17 -1.17 2.80
CA VAL A 28 5.42 -2.59 2.50
C VAL A 28 5.99 -2.70 1.10
N THR A 29 7.17 -3.31 1.01
CA THR A 29 7.93 -3.37 -0.25
C THR A 29 8.02 -4.79 -0.81
N THR A 30 7.56 -5.80 -0.05
CA THR A 30 7.65 -7.21 -0.47
C THR A 30 6.32 -7.95 -0.38
N ARG A 31 6.11 -8.90 -1.30
CA ARG A 31 4.96 -9.82 -1.25
C ARG A 31 4.90 -10.64 0.04
N ALA A 32 6.05 -11.04 0.57
CA ALA A 32 6.13 -11.82 1.81
C ALA A 32 5.62 -11.04 3.04
N GLU A 33 5.81 -9.72 3.07
CA GLU A 33 5.24 -8.87 4.12
C GLU A 33 3.73 -8.74 4.02
N ILE A 34 3.20 -8.58 2.80
CA ILE A 34 1.74 -8.57 2.56
C ILE A 34 1.14 -9.90 3.01
N GLN A 35 1.75 -11.04 2.65
CA GLN A 35 1.29 -12.36 3.09
C GLN A 35 1.31 -12.48 4.61
N ARG A 36 2.37 -12.04 5.30
CA ARG A 36 2.41 -12.05 6.77
C ARG A 36 1.28 -11.23 7.40
N LEU A 37 0.88 -10.12 6.77
CA LEU A 37 -0.25 -9.32 7.22
C LEU A 37 -1.60 -10.00 6.95
N GLN A 38 -1.73 -10.74 5.85
CA GLN A 38 -2.94 -11.51 5.51
C GLN A 38 -3.28 -12.62 6.52
N HIS A 39 -2.27 -13.20 7.18
CA HIS A 39 -2.46 -14.26 8.16
C HIS A 39 -2.79 -13.74 9.57
N ARG A 40 -2.84 -12.42 9.77
CA ARG A 40 -3.19 -11.84 11.07
C ARG A 40 -4.70 -11.91 11.31
N VAL A 41 -5.07 -12.21 12.56
CA VAL A 41 -6.46 -12.09 13.05
C VAL A 41 -6.95 -10.64 12.98
N SER A 42 -6.05 -9.67 13.20
CA SER A 42 -6.38 -8.24 13.10
C SER A 42 -6.56 -7.82 11.66
N VAL A 43 -7.66 -7.10 11.38
CA VAL A 43 -7.90 -6.44 10.10
C VAL A 43 -6.92 -5.28 9.90
N SER A 44 -6.43 -5.10 8.69
CA SER A 44 -5.64 -3.96 8.24
C SER A 44 -6.10 -3.54 6.84
N THR A 45 -5.82 -2.30 6.45
CA THR A 45 -6.14 -1.76 5.13
C THR A 45 -4.85 -1.40 4.40
N GLY A 46 -4.66 -1.98 3.22
CA GLY A 46 -3.59 -1.66 2.29
C GLY A 46 -4.04 -0.63 1.26
N TYR A 47 -3.17 0.32 0.95
CA TYR A 47 -3.35 1.38 -0.05
C TYR A 47 -2.19 1.32 -1.03
N VAL A 48 -2.48 1.15 -2.31
CA VAL A 48 -1.47 1.21 -3.37
C VAL A 48 -1.53 2.58 -3.99
N VAL A 49 -0.42 3.31 -3.89
CA VAL A 49 -0.27 4.67 -4.39
C VAL A 49 0.77 4.64 -5.50
N GLU A 50 0.40 5.16 -6.66
CA GLU A 50 1.36 5.42 -7.72
C GLU A 50 2.02 6.77 -7.46
N VAL A 51 3.35 6.81 -7.55
CA VAL A 51 4.16 7.98 -7.20
C VAL A 51 5.08 8.30 -8.36
N CYS A 52 5.01 9.54 -8.85
CA CYS A 52 5.99 10.07 -9.79
C CYS A 52 7.22 10.55 -9.02
N THR A 53 8.35 9.87 -9.18
CA THR A 53 9.59 10.21 -8.48
C THR A 53 10.25 11.48 -8.99
N VAL A 54 9.75 12.06 -10.11
CA VAL A 54 10.27 13.29 -10.71
C VAL A 54 9.54 14.54 -10.21
N CYS A 55 8.20 14.51 -10.17
CA CYS A 55 7.41 15.70 -9.82
C CYS A 55 6.67 15.60 -8.47
N GLY A 56 6.72 14.44 -7.80
CA GLY A 56 6.03 14.22 -6.53
C GLY A 56 4.51 14.07 -6.66
N TRP A 57 3.98 13.85 -7.87
CA TRP A 57 2.58 13.49 -8.05
C TRP A 57 2.29 12.13 -7.40
N ASN A 58 1.14 12.03 -6.75
CA ASN A 58 0.69 10.81 -6.08
C ASN A 58 -0.77 10.53 -6.45
N HIS A 59 -1.08 9.26 -6.73
CA HIS A 59 -2.45 8.82 -7.02
C HIS A 59 -2.78 7.49 -6.36
N LEU A 60 -3.90 7.44 -5.64
CA LEU A 60 -4.38 6.22 -5.03
C LEU A 60 -5.00 5.31 -6.10
N VAL A 61 -4.33 4.20 -6.41
CA VAL A 61 -4.75 3.23 -7.43
C VAL A 61 -5.83 2.30 -6.88
N ARG A 62 -5.58 1.72 -5.70
CA ARG A 62 -6.50 0.77 -5.08
C ARG A 62 -6.33 0.70 -3.58
N ARG A 63 -7.40 0.26 -2.91
CA ARG A 63 -7.40 -0.13 -1.50
C ARG A 63 -7.85 -1.59 -1.37
N PHE A 64 -7.32 -2.29 -0.38
CA PHE A 64 -7.70 -3.68 -0.11
C PHE A 64 -7.60 -4.01 1.37
N THR A 65 -8.38 -5.00 1.81
CA THR A 65 -8.37 -5.48 3.20
C THR A 65 -7.34 -6.60 3.36
N LEU A 66 -6.63 -6.58 4.48
CA LEU A 66 -5.64 -7.56 4.90
C LEU A 66 -6.01 -8.14 6.26
N GLY A 67 -5.77 -9.43 6.46
CA GLY A 67 -6.07 -10.09 7.73
C GLY A 67 -7.57 -10.26 7.96
N GLY A 68 -7.96 -10.52 9.20
CA GLY A 68 -9.36 -10.68 9.57
C GLY A 68 -10.01 -11.97 9.05
N ARG A 69 -9.22 -12.90 8.50
CA ARG A 69 -9.69 -14.27 8.33
C ARG A 69 -9.95 -14.84 9.71
N ARG A 70 -11.24 -14.99 10.05
CA ARG A 70 -11.65 -15.94 11.08
C ARG A 70 -11.15 -17.29 10.61
N SER A 71 -10.30 -17.94 11.39
CA SER A 71 -10.11 -19.38 11.24
C SER A 71 -11.51 -19.99 11.21
N ALA A 72 -11.88 -20.63 10.10
CA ALA A 72 -13.07 -21.46 10.05
C ALA A 72 -12.89 -22.63 11.02
#